data_AF-A0AAV1I919-F1
#
_entry.id   AF-A0AAV1I919-F1
#
_cell.length_a   1.000
_cell.length_b   1.000
_cell.length_c   1.000
_cell.angle_alpha   90.00
_cell.angle_beta   90.00
_cell.angle_gamma   90.00
#
_symmetry.space_group_name_H-M   'P 1'
#
loop_
_entity.id
_entity.type
_entity.pdbx_description
1 polymer ?
#
loop_
_entity_poly.entity_id
_entity_poly.type
_entity_poly.pdbx_seq_one_letter_code
_entity_poly.pdbx_strand_id
1 'polypeptide(L)'
;MRQNVVPSEENPAYSDIRAASALDGAFTKLVFEINCHMDLLRRDARVRVKMWLEKLRQETANRVWKRNRNMHARLLLSQLRAGQLSHPFTALPGPGPVPILGRWALAPYCTLSKGSPRSGEHGMRRQQASCPDGIGMGVSSRPHRGLGSPGIEEYHGRHAGQESACGLCSPGRQQRDGITDPLTRIELEAALGACREKALELELRLKNAEERMHMQAIAQRQEEQRRLRAAAQHQTMHTSSTAAERRDRHRPDEDTLKIEFDDFEQATQQLRQRLGASTGQSPLWHAHPNTSNSPRENKAGASPSAEQRIIKAAPDRYQVLVSRPQAQFEASHFRRAVCIQNMSSGVKYINTTNSGNLSAPNHEP
;
A
#
# COMPACT_ATOMS: atom_id res chain seq x y z
N MET A 1 14.33 -30.56 -10.65
CA MET A 1 14.50 -30.26 -9.22
C MET A 1 14.17 -28.77 -9.00
N ARG A 2 13.02 -28.46 -8.40
CA ARG A 2 12.67 -27.07 -8.06
C ARG A 2 13.40 -26.74 -6.75
N GLN A 3 14.37 -25.84 -6.81
CA GLN A 3 14.99 -25.32 -5.60
C GLN A 3 13.91 -24.56 -4.83
N ASN A 4 13.57 -25.06 -3.62
CA ASN A 4 12.79 -24.29 -2.66
C ASN A 4 13.63 -23.08 -2.27
N VAL A 5 13.34 -21.94 -2.88
CA VAL A 5 13.87 -20.65 -2.44
C VAL A 5 13.25 -20.40 -1.07
N VAL A 6 14.01 -20.71 -0.03
CA VAL A 6 13.63 -20.38 1.34
C VAL A 6 13.49 -18.86 1.38
N PRO A 7 12.30 -18.31 1.70
CA PRO A 7 12.14 -16.87 1.84
C PRO A 7 13.13 -16.42 2.91
N SER A 8 14.11 -15.63 2.50
CA SER A 8 15.16 -15.12 3.36
C SER A 8 14.49 -14.44 4.55
N GLU A 9 14.81 -14.89 5.77
CA GLU A 9 14.31 -14.29 7.00
C GLU A 9 14.59 -12.78 6.94
N GLU A 10 13.54 -11.98 6.73
CA GLU A 10 13.66 -10.54 6.67
C GLU A 10 14.23 -10.06 8.02
N ASN A 11 15.38 -9.39 7.98
CA ASN A 11 16.05 -8.88 9.16
C ASN A 11 15.06 -8.03 10.00
N PRO A 12 14.83 -8.38 11.28
CA PRO A 12 13.77 -7.81 12.11
C PRO A 12 13.88 -6.28 12.24
N ALA A 13 15.10 -5.73 12.14
CA ALA A 13 15.32 -4.28 12.17
C ALA A 13 14.59 -3.54 11.02
N TYR A 14 14.54 -4.12 9.82
CA TYR A 14 13.84 -3.51 8.69
C TYR A 14 12.32 -3.55 8.85
N SER A 15 11.80 -4.60 9.48
CA SER A 15 10.37 -4.72 9.80
C SER A 15 9.92 -3.59 10.74
N ASP A 16 10.73 -3.27 11.75
CA ASP A 16 10.43 -2.19 12.69
C ASP A 16 10.48 -0.80 12.03
N ILE A 17 11.47 -0.55 11.16
CA ILE A 17 11.57 0.71 10.40
C ILE A 17 10.36 0.88 9.47
N ARG A 18 9.98 -0.19 8.75
CA ARG A 18 8.81 -0.19 7.86
C ARG A 18 7.54 0.08 8.65
N ALA A 19 7.38 -0.57 9.81
CA ALA A 19 6.23 -0.37 10.68
C ALA A 19 6.20 1.05 11.30
N ALA A 20 7.35 1.63 11.64
CA ALA A 20 7.43 3.01 12.13
C ALA A 20 7.07 4.01 11.04
N SER A 21 7.55 3.79 9.80
CA SER A 21 7.23 4.63 8.64
C SER A 21 5.75 4.58 8.28
N ALA A 22 5.12 3.40 8.39
CA ALA A 22 3.68 3.24 8.20
C ALA A 22 2.86 4.06 9.21
N LEU A 23 3.34 4.22 10.46
CA LEU A 23 2.69 5.06 11.46
C LEU A 23 2.81 6.55 11.12
N ASP A 24 3.92 7.01 10.54
CA ASP A 24 4.06 8.39 10.08
C ASP A 24 3.14 8.67 8.89
N GLY A 25 3.07 7.77 7.92
CA GLY A 25 2.12 7.88 6.81
C GLY A 25 0.66 7.96 7.28
N ALA A 26 0.28 7.17 8.29
CA ALA A 26 -1.04 7.24 8.90
C ALA A 26 -1.29 8.57 9.63
N PHE A 27 -0.28 9.13 10.29
CA PHE A 27 -0.38 10.44 10.95
C PHE A 27 -0.60 11.56 9.94
N THR A 28 0.15 11.59 8.84
CA THR A 28 0.01 12.61 7.79
C THR A 28 -1.42 12.66 7.23
N LYS A 29 -2.03 11.49 7.00
CA LYS A 29 -3.44 11.39 6.58
C LYS A 29 -4.39 12.00 7.62
N LEU A 30 -4.20 11.68 8.90
CA LEU A 30 -5.01 12.25 9.98
C LEU A 30 -4.85 13.77 10.08
N VAL A 31 -3.64 14.30 9.95
CA VAL A 31 -3.38 15.75 9.98
C VAL A 31 -4.09 16.45 8.82
N PHE A 32 -4.05 15.87 7.62
CA PHE A 32 -4.79 16.39 6.47
C PHE A 32 -6.30 16.45 6.75
N GLU A 33 -6.89 15.34 7.22
CA GLU A 33 -8.32 15.29 7.56
C GLU A 33 -8.68 16.29 8.66
N ILE A 34 -7.85 16.43 9.70
CA ILE A 34 -8.04 17.43 10.76
C ILE A 34 -8.06 18.84 10.19
N ASN A 35 -7.11 19.17 9.30
CA ASN A 35 -7.03 20.50 8.69
C ASN A 35 -8.28 20.84 7.86
N CYS A 36 -8.92 19.87 7.20
CA CYS A 36 -10.19 20.08 6.51
C CYS A 36 -11.34 20.48 7.45
N HIS A 37 -11.30 20.06 8.72
CA HIS A 37 -12.30 20.41 9.72
C HIS A 37 -12.00 21.70 10.49
N MET A 38 -10.80 22.27 10.36
CA MET A 38 -10.34 23.43 11.16
C MET A 38 -11.14 24.70 10.89
N ASP A 39 -11.67 24.88 9.68
CA ASP A 39 -12.40 26.07 9.30
C ASP A 39 -13.80 26.14 9.93
N LEU A 40 -14.33 24.99 10.35
CA LEU A 40 -15.61 24.88 11.06
C LEU A 40 -15.51 25.29 12.54
N LEU A 41 -14.29 25.37 13.08
CA LEU A 41 -14.06 25.71 14.48
C LEU A 41 -14.06 27.21 14.75
N ARG A 42 -14.54 27.58 15.94
CA ARG A 42 -14.32 28.91 16.53
C ARG A 42 -12.83 29.22 16.62
N ARG A 43 -12.48 30.52 16.57
CA ARG A 43 -11.10 31.01 16.57
C ARG A 43 -10.25 30.41 17.70
N ASP A 44 -10.77 30.40 18.93
CA ASP A 44 -10.00 29.92 20.09
C ASP A 44 -9.76 28.41 20.06
N ALA A 45 -10.78 27.64 19.66
CA ALA A 45 -10.66 26.21 19.45
C ALA A 45 -9.64 25.90 18.36
N ARG A 46 -9.64 26.67 17.26
CA ARG A 46 -8.67 26.57 16.18
C ARG A 46 -7.24 26.79 16.69
N VAL A 47 -7.01 27.78 17.54
CA VAL A 47 -5.68 28.02 18.15
C VAL A 47 -5.24 26.81 18.98
N ARG A 48 -6.11 26.28 19.85
CA ARG A 48 -5.79 25.11 20.67
C ARG A 48 -5.46 23.88 19.82
N VAL A 49 -6.26 23.61 18.78
CA VAL A 49 -6.00 22.49 17.86
C VAL A 49 -4.69 22.67 17.12
N LYS A 50 -4.34 23.89 16.66
CA LYS A 50 -3.02 24.16 16.07
C LYS A 50 -1.89 23.85 17.04
N MET A 51 -1.99 24.29 18.29
CA MET A 51 -0.97 24.01 19.30
C MET A 51 -0.82 22.50 19.57
N TRP A 52 -1.93 21.77 19.63
CA TRP A 52 -1.91 20.32 19.72
C TRP A 52 -1.29 19.64 18.50
N LEU A 53 -1.60 20.10 17.29
CA LEU A 53 -0.98 19.58 16.07
C LEU A 53 0.53 19.81 16.03
N GLU A 54 1.00 21.00 16.42
CA GLU A 54 2.43 21.29 16.56
C GLU A 54 3.08 20.38 17.60
N LYS A 55 2.40 20.15 18.73
CA LYS A 55 2.87 19.20 19.74
C LYS A 55 2.99 17.78 19.21
N LEU A 56 1.98 17.32 18.46
CA LEU A 56 1.94 15.98 17.88
C LEU A 56 2.95 15.83 16.73
N ARG A 57 3.32 16.91 16.04
CA ARG A 57 4.32 16.92 14.97
C ARG A 57 5.76 16.77 15.47
N GLN A 58 6.01 17.00 16.76
CA GLN A 58 7.35 16.83 17.34
C GLN A 58 7.88 15.43 17.02
N GLU A 59 9.04 15.36 16.39
CA GLU A 59 9.61 14.12 15.90
C GLU A 59 9.96 13.18 17.05
N THR A 60 9.54 11.93 16.92
CA THR A 60 9.84 10.88 17.91
C THR A 60 10.33 9.63 17.20
N ALA A 61 11.54 9.17 17.52
CA ALA A 61 12.06 7.90 17.00
C ALA A 61 11.30 6.68 17.58
N ASN A 62 10.77 6.81 18.80
CA ASN A 62 10.13 5.71 19.51
C ASN A 62 8.77 5.32 18.88
N ARG A 63 8.67 4.07 18.45
CA ARG A 63 7.45 3.48 17.86
C ARG A 63 6.23 3.55 18.79
N VAL A 64 6.41 3.40 20.10
CA VAL A 64 5.33 3.52 21.10
C VAL A 64 4.77 4.94 21.11
N TRP A 65 5.65 5.95 21.02
CA TRP A 65 5.23 7.36 20.98
C TRP A 65 4.55 7.71 19.66
N LYS A 66 5.01 7.17 18.52
CA LYS A 66 4.29 7.30 17.23
C LYS A 66 2.88 6.72 17.30
N ARG A 67 2.70 5.56 17.95
CA ARG A 67 1.35 4.98 18.18
C ARG A 67 0.49 5.89 19.07
N ASN A 68 1.05 6.38 20.19
CA ASN A 68 0.34 7.29 21.08
C ASN A 68 -0.07 8.60 20.38
N ARG A 69 0.84 9.21 19.61
CA ARG A 69 0.57 10.37 18.74
C ARG A 69 -0.62 10.11 17.80
N ASN A 70 -0.61 8.98 17.12
CA ASN A 70 -1.68 8.62 16.19
C ASN A 70 -3.02 8.37 16.91
N MET A 71 -3.01 7.85 18.13
CA MET A 71 -4.20 7.71 18.97
C MET A 71 -4.80 9.08 19.33
N HIS A 72 -3.96 10.05 19.74
CA HIS A 72 -4.39 11.43 19.98
C HIS A 72 -4.98 12.09 18.74
N ALA A 73 -4.31 11.95 17.58
CA ALA A 73 -4.82 12.51 16.33
C ALA A 73 -6.17 11.89 15.91
N ARG A 74 -6.36 10.58 16.11
CA ARG A 74 -7.65 9.91 15.87
C ARG A 74 -8.74 10.41 16.81
N LEU A 75 -8.43 10.55 18.10
CA LEU A 75 -9.36 11.08 19.10
C LEU A 75 -9.78 12.51 18.73
N LEU A 76 -8.81 13.37 18.41
CA LEU A 76 -9.04 14.74 17.97
C LEU A 76 -9.93 14.79 16.73
N LEU A 77 -9.61 14.03 15.68
CA LEU A 77 -10.42 13.96 14.48
C LEU A 77 -11.86 13.51 14.77
N SER A 78 -12.04 12.51 15.64
CA SER A 78 -13.38 12.04 16.01
C SER A 78 -14.18 13.11 16.76
N GLN A 79 -13.54 13.87 17.63
CA GLN A 79 -14.16 14.99 18.35
C GLN A 79 -14.53 16.14 17.42
N LEU A 80 -13.67 16.44 16.43
CA LEU A 80 -13.98 17.42 15.39
C LEU A 80 -15.18 17.01 14.55
N ARG A 81 -15.29 15.72 14.18
CA ARG A 81 -16.46 15.18 13.49
C ARG A 81 -17.74 15.26 14.33
N ALA A 82 -17.62 15.09 15.64
CA ALA A 82 -18.74 15.27 16.57
C ALA A 82 -19.07 16.75 16.86
N GLY A 83 -18.24 17.70 16.42
CA GLY A 83 -18.40 19.12 16.72
C GLY A 83 -18.16 19.49 18.19
N GLN A 84 -17.59 18.59 18.99
CA GLN A 84 -17.38 18.78 20.42
C GLN A 84 -15.95 18.42 20.80
N LEU A 85 -15.18 19.42 21.24
CA LEU A 85 -13.85 19.20 21.82
C LEU A 85 -13.98 18.91 23.31
N SER A 86 -13.48 17.76 23.74
CA SER A 86 -13.40 17.36 25.14
C SER A 86 -11.95 17.24 25.60
N HIS A 87 -11.73 16.97 26.88
CA HIS A 87 -10.38 16.75 27.41
C HIS A 87 -9.66 15.63 26.62
N PRO A 88 -8.39 15.81 26.19
CA PRO A 88 -7.45 16.86 26.59
C PRO A 88 -7.42 18.13 25.71
N PHE A 89 -8.24 18.24 24.66
CA PHE A 89 -8.17 19.31 23.66
C PHE A 89 -8.89 20.61 24.07
N THR A 90 -9.54 20.60 25.23
CA THR A 90 -10.08 21.81 25.87
C THR A 90 -8.99 22.73 26.43
N ALA A 91 -7.84 22.16 26.80
CA ALA A 91 -6.67 22.88 27.30
C ALA A 91 -5.55 22.94 26.24
N LEU A 92 -4.60 23.86 26.45
CA LEU A 92 -3.36 23.88 25.68
C LEU A 92 -2.49 22.65 26.04
N PRO A 93 -1.71 22.11 25.09
CA PRO A 93 -0.80 21.02 25.39
C PRO A 93 0.25 21.48 26.41
N GLY A 94 0.45 20.70 27.47
CA GLY A 94 1.49 20.97 28.46
C GLY A 94 2.92 20.82 27.90
N PRO A 95 3.94 21.32 28.63
CA PRO A 95 5.33 21.01 28.32
C PRO A 95 5.62 19.51 28.53
N GLY A 96 6.69 19.01 27.90
CA GLY A 96 7.10 17.61 28.02
C GLY A 96 6.47 16.64 27.00
N PRO A 97 6.64 15.32 27.15
CA PRO A 97 6.14 14.35 26.18
C PRO A 97 4.60 14.30 26.14
N VAL A 98 4.05 13.87 25.00
CA VAL A 98 2.59 13.71 24.83
C VAL A 98 2.07 12.67 25.85
N PRO A 99 1.08 13.01 26.70
CA PRO A 99 0.59 12.10 27.72
C PRO A 99 0.03 10.82 27.09
N ILE A 100 0.19 9.68 27.76
CA ILE A 100 -0.34 8.41 27.26
C ILE A 100 -1.86 8.40 27.48
N LEU A 101 -2.62 8.23 26.39
CA LEU A 101 -4.08 8.09 26.52
C LEU A 101 -4.43 6.79 27.22
N GLY A 102 -5.21 6.87 28.29
CA GLY A 102 -5.83 5.71 28.91
C GLY A 102 -6.77 5.01 27.92
N ARG A 103 -6.86 3.68 27.98
CA ARG A 103 -7.76 2.89 27.10
C ARG A 103 -9.21 3.36 27.15
N TRP A 104 -9.66 3.86 28.31
CA TRP A 104 -11.02 4.36 28.53
C TRP A 104 -11.35 5.59 27.68
N ALA A 105 -10.37 6.47 27.41
CA ALA A 105 -10.59 7.69 26.61
C ALA A 105 -10.88 7.36 25.14
N LEU A 106 -10.42 6.20 24.67
CA LEU A 106 -10.66 5.72 23.31
C LEU A 106 -11.90 4.85 23.18
N ALA A 107 -12.48 4.34 24.28
CA ALA A 107 -13.59 3.40 24.21
C ALA A 107 -14.79 3.91 23.38
N PRO A 108 -15.20 5.20 23.46
CA PRO A 108 -16.32 5.70 22.65
C PRO A 108 -16.00 5.78 21.14
N TYR A 109 -14.72 5.91 20.79
CA TYR A 109 -14.26 6.21 19.44
C TYR A 109 -13.60 5.01 18.75
N CYS A 110 -13.23 4.00 19.54
CA CYS A 110 -12.98 2.65 19.11
C CYS A 110 -14.31 1.91 18.95
N THR A 111 -15.27 2.49 18.23
CA THR A 111 -16.31 1.68 17.60
C THR A 111 -15.54 0.77 16.67
N LEU A 112 -15.30 -0.47 17.10
CA LEU A 112 -14.60 -1.46 16.31
C LEU A 112 -15.18 -1.35 14.90
N SER A 113 -14.30 -1.15 13.93
CA SER A 113 -14.59 -1.51 12.55
C SER A 113 -14.79 -3.03 12.54
N LYS A 114 -15.92 -3.47 13.11
CA LYS A 114 -16.40 -4.85 13.20
C LYS A 114 -16.86 -5.35 11.83
N GLY A 115 -16.75 -4.50 10.82
CA GLY A 115 -17.03 -4.79 9.42
C GLY A 115 -15.80 -5.08 8.58
N SER A 116 -14.62 -5.39 9.15
CA SER A 116 -13.62 -6.12 8.36
C SER A 116 -14.28 -7.47 8.03
N PRO A 117 -14.70 -7.71 6.77
CA PRO A 117 -15.29 -8.97 6.41
C PRO A 117 -14.18 -9.97 6.64
N ARG A 118 -14.33 -10.81 7.67
CA ARG A 118 -13.63 -12.08 7.68
C ARG A 118 -13.97 -12.71 6.35
N SER A 119 -13.01 -12.68 5.43
CA SER A 119 -12.99 -13.51 4.23
C SER A 119 -13.24 -14.92 4.73
N GLY A 120 -14.51 -15.31 4.63
CA GLY A 120 -15.01 -16.61 5.05
C GLY A 120 -14.51 -17.62 4.04
N GLU A 121 -13.35 -18.18 4.30
CA GLU A 121 -12.99 -19.51 3.82
C GLU A 121 -12.68 -20.36 5.04
N HIS A 122 -13.24 -21.58 5.05
CA HIS A 122 -13.36 -22.56 6.16
C HIS A 122 -14.62 -22.35 7.02
N GLY A 123 -15.76 -23.02 6.77
CA GLY A 123 -15.90 -24.41 6.34
C GLY A 123 -15.93 -25.32 7.57
N MET A 124 -17.13 -25.72 7.98
CA MET A 124 -17.48 -26.95 8.72
C MET A 124 -16.65 -27.30 9.98
N ARG A 125 -17.27 -27.21 11.17
CA ARG A 125 -17.76 -28.40 11.93
C ARG A 125 -18.25 -27.97 13.32
N ARG A 126 -19.57 -27.84 13.46
CA ARG A 126 -20.27 -27.83 14.75
C ARG A 126 -19.96 -29.13 15.49
N GLN A 127 -19.40 -29.04 16.69
CA GLN A 127 -19.75 -29.97 17.76
C GLN A 127 -20.42 -29.16 18.85
N GLN A 128 -21.65 -29.57 19.12
CA GLN A 128 -22.52 -29.04 20.17
C GLN A 128 -21.96 -29.52 21.50
N ALA A 129 -21.60 -28.59 22.38
CA ALA A 129 -21.43 -28.88 23.79
C ALA A 129 -22.52 -28.11 24.52
N SER A 130 -23.53 -28.87 24.94
CA SER A 130 -24.55 -28.53 25.91
C SER A 130 -23.91 -28.14 27.24
N CYS A 131 -24.21 -26.94 27.75
CA CYS A 131 -24.05 -26.60 29.15
C CYS A 131 -25.44 -26.58 29.81
N PRO A 132 -25.65 -27.29 30.93
CA PRO A 132 -26.93 -27.34 31.62
C PRO A 132 -27.15 -26.11 32.50
N ASP A 133 -28.44 -25.86 32.74
CA ASP A 133 -29.03 -24.80 33.54
C ASP A 133 -28.44 -24.70 34.96
N GLY A 134 -28.01 -23.48 35.31
CA GLY A 134 -27.62 -23.09 36.65
C GLY A 134 -28.46 -21.91 37.11
N ILE A 135 -29.56 -22.24 37.79
CA ILE A 135 -30.44 -21.32 38.52
C ILE A 135 -29.62 -20.66 39.64
N GLY A 136 -29.53 -19.33 39.63
CA GLY A 136 -28.85 -18.54 40.66
C GLY A 136 -29.54 -17.20 40.86
N MET A 137 -30.42 -17.15 41.85
CA MET A 137 -31.13 -15.96 42.35
C MET A 137 -30.22 -15.02 43.16
N GLY A 138 -30.59 -13.73 43.19
CA GLY A 138 -30.17 -12.74 44.19
C GLY A 138 -28.97 -11.89 43.75
N VAL A 139 -28.88 -10.59 44.02
CA VAL A 139 -29.66 -9.73 44.91
C VAL A 139 -29.49 -8.29 44.45
N SER A 140 -30.57 -7.54 44.64
CA SER A 140 -30.71 -6.10 44.54
C SER A 140 -29.67 -5.35 45.38
N SER A 141 -29.03 -4.31 44.81
CA SER A 141 -28.56 -3.12 45.54
C SER A 141 -28.06 -2.01 44.59
N ARG A 142 -28.98 -1.12 44.20
CA ARG A 142 -28.73 0.31 43.92
C ARG A 142 -29.89 1.05 44.58
N PRO A 143 -29.65 2.18 45.29
CA PRO A 143 -29.19 3.38 44.60
C PRO A 143 -28.16 4.20 45.39
N HIS A 144 -27.21 4.80 44.68
CA HIS A 144 -26.55 6.00 45.18
C HIS A 144 -26.77 7.15 44.20
N ARG A 145 -27.60 8.10 44.64
CA ARG A 145 -27.61 9.49 44.19
C ARG A 145 -26.32 10.17 44.63
N GLY A 146 -25.81 11.05 43.77
CA GLY A 146 -24.66 11.92 43.98
C GLY A 146 -24.26 12.48 42.62
N LEU A 147 -25.08 13.35 42.01
CA LEU A 147 -25.01 14.81 42.17
C LEU A 147 -23.57 15.32 42.14
N GLY A 148 -23.16 15.75 40.94
CA GLY A 148 -21.87 16.36 40.67
C GLY A 148 -21.48 16.26 39.20
N SER A 149 -22.39 16.62 38.29
CA SER A 149 -22.05 16.78 36.87
C SER A 149 -21.31 18.11 36.73
N PRO A 150 -20.02 18.15 36.38
CA PRO A 150 -19.38 19.39 35.97
C PRO A 150 -20.02 19.83 34.64
N GLY A 151 -20.42 21.10 34.60
CA GLY A 151 -21.21 21.71 33.51
C GLY A 151 -20.76 21.26 32.12
N ILE A 152 -21.62 20.48 31.48
CA ILE A 152 -21.64 20.37 30.03
C ILE A 152 -22.05 21.77 29.55
N GLU A 153 -21.08 22.53 29.02
CA GLU A 153 -21.35 23.68 28.17
C GLU A 153 -22.16 23.19 26.97
N GLU A 154 -23.47 23.17 27.15
CA GLU A 154 -24.45 22.95 26.11
C GLU A 154 -24.37 24.16 25.17
N TYR A 155 -23.62 24.00 24.09
CA TYR A 155 -23.46 25.00 23.04
C TYR A 155 -24.79 25.18 22.32
N HIS A 156 -25.65 26.04 22.87
CA HIS A 156 -26.81 26.57 22.18
C HIS A 156 -26.35 27.49 21.06
N GLY A 157 -26.20 26.92 19.86
CA GLY A 157 -26.21 27.68 18.63
C GLY A 157 -27.56 28.34 18.42
N ARG A 158 -27.80 29.49 19.05
CA ARG A 158 -28.82 30.51 18.71
C ARG A 158 -28.74 31.68 19.68
N HIS A 159 -27.87 32.66 19.41
CA HIS A 159 -28.09 34.04 19.85
C HIS A 159 -27.52 34.99 18.81
N ALA A 160 -28.35 35.28 17.81
CA ALA A 160 -28.37 36.60 17.23
C ALA A 160 -29.01 37.54 18.26
N GLY A 161 -28.37 38.68 18.52
CA GLY A 161 -28.98 39.85 19.15
C GLY A 161 -29.10 39.83 20.68
N GLN A 162 -28.09 40.37 21.36
CA GLN A 162 -28.35 41.43 22.34
C GLN A 162 -27.06 42.18 22.64
N GLU A 163 -27.02 43.41 22.14
CA GLU A 163 -26.03 44.42 22.48
C GLU A 163 -26.17 44.74 23.97
N SER A 164 -25.17 44.40 24.76
CA SER A 164 -25.05 44.89 26.13
C SER A 164 -24.00 45.99 26.14
N ALA A 165 -24.49 47.20 26.36
CA ALA A 165 -23.72 48.42 26.46
C ALA A 165 -22.82 48.38 27.72
N CYS A 166 -21.51 48.36 27.51
CA CYS A 166 -20.57 48.94 28.47
C CYS A 166 -20.04 50.24 27.87
N GLY A 167 -20.54 51.33 28.44
CA GLY A 167 -20.13 52.67 28.11
C GLY A 167 -18.71 52.98 28.59
N LEU A 168 -18.13 53.96 27.89
CA LEU A 168 -17.05 54.84 28.32
C LEU A 168 -15.65 54.21 28.27
N CYS A 169 -15.06 54.28 27.08
CA CYS A 169 -13.80 55.00 26.82
C CYS A 169 -13.56 55.10 25.30
N SER A 170 -13.63 56.31 24.76
CA SER A 170 -13.11 56.71 23.44
C SER A 170 -12.36 58.03 23.65
N PRO A 171 -11.24 58.27 22.94
CA PRO A 171 -11.39 58.84 21.60
C PRO A 171 -10.40 58.28 20.57
N GLY A 172 -10.81 58.27 19.29
CA GLY A 172 -9.93 57.99 18.15
C GLY A 172 -10.44 57.00 17.11
N ARG A 173 -11.73 56.69 17.06
CA ARG A 173 -12.34 56.02 15.88
C ARG A 173 -12.40 57.03 14.73
N GLN A 174 -11.36 57.04 13.90
CA GLN A 174 -11.50 57.52 12.54
C GLN A 174 -12.52 56.62 11.83
N GLN A 175 -13.65 57.24 11.57
CA GLN A 175 -14.76 56.79 10.76
C GLN A 175 -14.24 56.43 9.37
N ARG A 176 -13.82 55.17 9.19
CA ARG A 176 -13.63 54.58 7.85
C ARG A 176 -15.00 54.25 7.31
N ASP A 177 -15.66 55.28 6.78
CA ASP A 177 -16.78 55.09 5.89
C ASP A 177 -16.29 54.30 4.66
N GLY A 178 -16.50 52.98 4.72
CA GLY A 178 -17.55 52.35 3.93
C GLY A 178 -17.53 52.52 2.41
N ILE A 179 -16.44 52.95 1.79
CA ILE A 179 -16.27 52.83 0.32
C ILE A 179 -15.51 51.53 0.05
N THR A 180 -16.21 50.41 0.09
CA THR A 180 -15.76 49.21 -0.63
C THR A 180 -15.90 49.54 -2.10
N ASP A 181 -14.86 50.18 -2.65
CA ASP A 181 -14.79 50.55 -4.05
C ASP A 181 -14.99 49.27 -4.88
N PRO A 182 -16.09 49.15 -5.66
CA PRO A 182 -16.44 47.92 -6.36
C PRO A 182 -15.34 47.43 -7.33
N LEU A 183 -14.43 48.33 -7.73
CA LEU A 183 -13.20 48.03 -8.47
C LEU A 183 -12.30 47.01 -7.74
N THR A 184 -12.17 47.11 -6.41
CA THR A 184 -11.33 46.20 -5.61
C THR A 184 -11.86 44.76 -5.57
N ARG A 185 -13.19 44.58 -5.71
CA ARG A 185 -13.79 43.25 -5.76
C ARG A 185 -13.51 42.55 -7.09
N ILE A 186 -13.63 43.28 -8.21
CA ILE A 186 -13.37 42.73 -9.55
C ILE A 186 -11.88 42.38 -9.69
N GLU A 187 -10.98 43.23 -9.18
CA GLU A 187 -9.55 42.95 -9.14
C GLU A 187 -9.22 41.72 -8.30
N LEU A 188 -9.87 41.55 -7.15
CA LEU A 188 -9.70 40.37 -6.30
C LEU A 188 -10.21 39.10 -7.00
N GLU A 189 -11.37 39.16 -7.66
CA GLU A 189 -11.92 38.03 -8.40
C GLU A 189 -11.02 37.65 -9.59
N ALA A 190 -10.46 38.64 -10.30
CA ALA A 190 -9.47 38.42 -11.37
C ALA A 190 -8.16 37.81 -10.84
N ALA A 191 -7.65 38.30 -9.70
CA ALA A 191 -6.46 37.75 -9.06
C ALA A 191 -6.68 36.30 -8.59
N LEU A 192 -7.85 35.99 -8.03
CA LEU A 192 -8.23 34.62 -7.67
C LEU A 192 -8.37 33.73 -8.91
N GLY A 193 -8.88 34.25 -10.02
CA GLY A 193 -8.92 33.56 -11.32
C GLY A 193 -7.53 33.19 -11.81
N ALA A 194 -6.61 34.15 -11.88
CA ALA A 194 -5.23 33.93 -12.30
C ALA A 194 -4.49 32.93 -11.41
N CYS A 195 -4.73 32.97 -10.09
CA CYS A 195 -4.18 31.98 -9.15
C CYS A 195 -4.70 30.55 -9.42
N ARG A 196 -5.98 30.38 -9.79
CA ARG A 196 -6.55 29.07 -10.13
C ARG A 196 -5.97 28.53 -11.44
N GLU A 197 -5.81 29.36 -12.45
CA GLU A 197 -5.20 28.96 -13.73
C GLU A 197 -3.74 28.52 -13.54
N LYS A 198 -2.96 29.28 -12.77
CA LYS A 198 -1.58 28.94 -12.44
C LYS A 198 -1.48 27.63 -11.63
N ALA A 199 -2.45 27.37 -10.75
CA ALA A 199 -2.50 26.11 -10.01
C ALA A 199 -2.74 24.91 -10.96
N LEU A 200 -3.68 25.02 -11.90
CA LEU A 200 -3.95 23.97 -12.90
C LEU A 200 -2.75 23.74 -13.83
N GLU A 201 -2.05 24.81 -14.22
CA GLU A 201 -0.82 24.69 -15.01
C GLU A 201 0.27 23.90 -14.26
N LEU A 202 0.45 24.17 -12.97
CA LEU A 202 1.42 23.46 -12.13
C LEU A 202 1.03 21.99 -11.94
N GLU A 203 -0.26 21.68 -11.73
CA GLU A 203 -0.74 20.30 -11.67
C GLU A 203 -0.46 19.54 -12.98
N LEU A 204 -0.71 20.17 -14.14
CA LEU A 204 -0.42 19.57 -15.44
C LEU A 204 1.08 19.34 -15.63
N ARG A 205 1.94 20.29 -15.24
CA ARG A 205 3.40 20.14 -15.29
C ARG A 205 3.89 19.01 -14.39
N LEU A 206 3.34 18.89 -13.19
CA LEU A 206 3.66 17.82 -12.26
C LEU A 206 3.28 16.45 -12.85
N LYS A 207 2.07 16.31 -13.39
CA LYS A 207 1.63 15.09 -14.06
C LYS A 207 2.51 14.70 -15.25
N ASN A 208 2.89 15.68 -16.09
CA ASN A 208 3.81 15.44 -17.20
C ASN A 208 5.21 15.00 -16.72
N ALA A 209 5.70 15.53 -15.59
CA ALA A 209 6.97 15.11 -15.01
C ALA A 209 6.89 13.68 -14.47
N GLU A 210 5.78 13.30 -13.82
CA GLU A 210 5.52 11.94 -13.35
C GLU A 210 5.49 10.94 -14.52
N GLU A 211 4.80 11.27 -15.62
CA GLU A 211 4.76 10.43 -16.83
C GLU A 211 6.16 10.25 -17.45
N ARG A 212 6.98 11.30 -17.47
CA ARG A 212 8.37 11.22 -17.95
C ARG A 212 9.23 10.30 -17.07
N MET A 213 9.12 10.41 -15.75
CA MET A 213 9.85 9.52 -14.83
C MET A 213 9.39 8.06 -14.98
N HIS A 214 8.08 7.84 -15.18
CA HIS A 214 7.54 6.50 -15.42
C HIS A 214 8.08 5.89 -16.72
N MET A 215 8.10 6.66 -17.80
CA MET A 215 8.69 6.27 -19.08
C MET A 215 10.19 5.91 -18.95
N GLN A 216 10.95 6.71 -18.19
CA GLN A 216 12.37 6.42 -17.91
C GLN A 216 12.54 5.11 -17.11
N ALA A 217 11.70 4.87 -16.11
CA ALA A 217 11.75 3.63 -15.33
C ALA A 217 11.43 2.39 -16.18
N ILE A 218 10.47 2.50 -17.12
CA ILE A 218 10.19 1.43 -18.09
C ILE A 218 11.40 1.20 -19.01
N ALA A 219 12.01 2.27 -19.53
CA ALA A 219 13.18 2.17 -20.41
C ALA A 219 14.36 1.50 -19.70
N GLN A 220 14.63 1.87 -18.44
CA GLN A 220 15.68 1.24 -17.62
C GLN A 220 15.41 -0.24 -17.39
N ARG A 221 14.17 -0.62 -17.05
CA ARG A 221 13.79 -2.03 -16.89
C ARG A 221 13.97 -2.82 -18.19
N GLN A 222 13.66 -2.22 -19.33
CA GLN A 222 13.90 -2.86 -20.63
C GLN A 222 15.40 -3.02 -20.93
N GLU A 223 16.22 -2.02 -20.61
CA GLU A 223 17.68 -2.13 -20.77
C GLU A 223 18.27 -3.21 -19.87
N GLU A 224 17.85 -3.27 -18.60
CA GLU A 224 18.25 -4.32 -17.66
C GLU A 224 17.85 -5.71 -18.18
N GLN A 225 16.63 -5.87 -18.69
CA GLN A 225 16.21 -7.13 -19.32
C GLN A 225 17.06 -7.48 -20.55
N ARG A 226 17.48 -6.50 -21.37
CA ARG A 226 18.40 -6.75 -22.49
C ARG A 226 19.78 -7.18 -21.98
N ARG A 227 20.30 -6.54 -20.93
CA ARG A 227 21.58 -6.92 -20.31
C ARG A 227 21.53 -8.35 -19.76
N LEU A 228 20.46 -8.72 -19.06
CA LEU A 228 20.27 -10.08 -18.54
C LEU A 228 20.18 -11.12 -19.67
N ARG A 229 19.48 -10.81 -20.77
CA ARG A 229 19.41 -11.71 -21.95
C ARG A 229 20.77 -11.86 -22.63
N ALA A 230 21.52 -10.76 -22.80
CA ALA A 230 22.86 -10.81 -23.36
C ALA A 230 23.82 -11.62 -22.47
N ALA A 231 23.77 -11.42 -21.15
CA ALA A 231 24.56 -12.20 -20.19
C ALA A 231 24.21 -13.70 -20.25
N ALA A 232 22.92 -14.05 -20.34
CA ALA A 232 22.50 -15.43 -20.51
C ALA A 232 23.00 -16.05 -21.82
N GLN A 233 22.96 -15.29 -22.93
CA GLN A 233 23.53 -15.74 -24.21
C GLN A 233 25.04 -15.99 -24.12
N HIS A 234 25.79 -15.09 -23.47
CA HIS A 234 27.23 -15.30 -23.22
C HIS A 234 27.49 -16.57 -22.40
N GLN A 235 26.71 -16.81 -21.34
CA GLN A 235 26.82 -18.04 -20.55
C GLN A 235 26.54 -19.28 -21.40
N THR A 236 25.52 -19.26 -22.26
CA THR A 236 25.22 -20.39 -23.15
C THR A 236 26.36 -20.68 -24.15
N MET A 237 27.01 -19.64 -24.68
CA MET A 237 28.15 -19.81 -25.61
C MET A 237 29.38 -20.41 -24.90
N HIS A 238 29.66 -20.00 -23.65
CA HIS A 238 30.74 -20.58 -22.86
C HIS A 238 30.45 -22.04 -22.44
N THR A 239 29.21 -22.38 -22.08
CA THR A 239 28.86 -23.76 -21.72
C THR A 239 28.82 -24.68 -22.93
N SER A 240 28.39 -24.22 -24.11
CA SER A 240 28.46 -25.04 -25.33
C SER A 240 29.89 -25.30 -25.77
N SER A 241 30.80 -24.31 -25.65
CA SER A 241 32.22 -24.49 -25.98
C SER A 241 32.89 -25.49 -25.05
N THR A 242 32.67 -25.38 -23.74
CA THR A 242 33.24 -26.31 -22.75
C THR A 242 32.62 -27.71 -22.84
N ALA A 243 31.33 -27.82 -23.18
CA ALA A 243 30.69 -29.11 -23.42
C ALA A 243 31.20 -29.79 -24.70
N ALA A 244 31.45 -29.03 -25.77
CA ALA A 244 32.06 -29.56 -26.99
C ALA A 244 33.49 -30.06 -26.72
N GLU A 245 34.30 -29.30 -25.99
CA GLU A 245 35.67 -29.69 -25.63
C GLU A 245 35.70 -30.93 -24.72
N ARG A 246 34.72 -31.07 -23.81
CA ARG A 246 34.56 -32.29 -22.99
C ARG A 246 34.15 -33.51 -23.82
N ARG A 247 33.32 -33.34 -24.86
CA ARG A 247 32.96 -34.44 -25.77
C ARG A 247 34.16 -34.93 -26.58
N ASP A 248 35.06 -34.03 -26.98
CA ASP A 248 36.28 -34.43 -27.70
C ASP A 248 37.28 -35.17 -26.79
N ARG A 249 37.41 -34.77 -25.52
CA ARG A 249 38.29 -35.45 -24.55
C ARG A 249 37.73 -36.77 -24.01
N HIS A 250 36.41 -36.95 -24.03
CA HIS A 250 35.73 -38.18 -23.62
C HIS A 250 35.08 -38.90 -24.80
N ARG A 251 35.68 -38.85 -25.98
CA ARG A 251 35.49 -39.94 -26.93
C ARG A 251 36.29 -41.12 -26.36
N PRO A 252 35.66 -42.11 -25.70
CA PRO A 252 36.41 -43.28 -25.25
C PRO A 252 37.11 -43.84 -26.49
N ASP A 253 38.42 -44.07 -26.36
CA ASP A 253 39.21 -44.61 -27.45
C ASP A 253 38.51 -45.90 -27.91
N GLU A 254 38.37 -46.11 -29.22
CA GLU A 254 37.64 -47.29 -29.73
C GLU A 254 38.19 -48.60 -29.14
N ASP A 255 39.47 -48.60 -28.81
CA ASP A 255 40.15 -49.71 -28.16
C ASP A 255 39.73 -49.90 -26.69
N THR A 256 39.39 -48.83 -25.97
CA THR A 256 38.86 -48.94 -24.59
C THR A 256 37.46 -49.55 -24.61
N LEU A 257 36.61 -49.14 -25.57
CA LEU A 257 35.28 -49.74 -25.73
C LEU A 257 35.34 -51.22 -26.16
N LYS A 258 36.34 -51.60 -26.97
CA LYS A 258 36.57 -53.01 -27.33
C LYS A 258 36.99 -53.83 -26.12
N ILE A 259 37.90 -53.32 -25.29
CA ILE A 259 38.32 -54.01 -24.06
C ILE A 259 37.13 -54.22 -23.12
N GLU A 260 36.30 -53.19 -22.90
CA GLU A 260 35.11 -53.32 -22.05
C GLU A 260 34.09 -54.30 -22.64
N PHE A 261 33.96 -54.37 -23.98
CA PHE A 261 33.07 -55.32 -24.64
C PHE A 261 33.58 -56.76 -24.53
N ASP A 262 34.88 -56.98 -24.74
CA ASP A 262 35.50 -58.29 -24.62
C ASP A 262 35.45 -58.80 -23.16
N ASP A 263 35.70 -57.92 -22.18
CA ASP A 263 35.56 -58.24 -20.75
C ASP A 263 34.11 -58.58 -20.38
N PHE A 264 33.13 -57.85 -20.94
CA PHE A 264 31.72 -58.15 -20.76
C PHE A 264 31.36 -59.51 -21.38
N GLU A 265 31.85 -59.81 -22.58
CA GLU A 265 31.62 -61.09 -23.24
C GLU A 265 32.24 -62.25 -22.46
N GLN A 266 33.46 -62.09 -21.95
CA GLN A 266 34.12 -63.05 -21.08
C GLN A 266 33.36 -63.27 -19.77
N ALA A 267 32.90 -62.21 -19.09
CA ALA A 267 32.10 -62.32 -17.89
C ALA A 267 30.79 -63.09 -18.13
N THR A 268 30.17 -62.84 -19.28
CA THR A 268 28.94 -63.54 -19.70
C THR A 268 29.21 -65.03 -19.97
N GLN A 269 30.34 -65.37 -20.59
CA GLN A 269 30.77 -66.75 -20.80
C GLN A 269 31.09 -67.46 -19.48
N GLN A 270 31.77 -66.82 -18.55
CA GLN A 270 32.04 -67.37 -17.21
C GLN A 270 30.74 -67.67 -16.46
N LEU A 271 29.75 -66.77 -16.53
CA LEU A 271 28.44 -67.01 -15.92
C LEU A 271 27.75 -68.23 -16.53
N ARG A 272 27.79 -68.40 -17.86
CA ARG A 272 27.25 -69.58 -18.53
C ARG A 272 27.94 -70.87 -18.11
N GLN A 273 29.26 -70.86 -17.92
CA GLN A 273 30.00 -72.04 -17.43
C GLN A 273 29.62 -72.39 -15.99
N ARG A 274 29.44 -71.40 -15.11
CA ARG A 274 29.00 -71.62 -13.72
C ARG A 274 27.58 -72.18 -13.66
N LEU A 275 26.69 -71.72 -14.53
CA LEU A 275 25.31 -72.21 -14.60
C LEU A 275 25.23 -73.59 -15.28
N GLY A 276 26.04 -73.86 -16.30
CA GLY A 276 26.11 -75.16 -16.98
C GLY A 276 26.64 -76.29 -16.09
N ALA A 277 27.62 -75.99 -15.22
CA ALA A 277 28.18 -76.95 -14.27
C ALA A 277 27.25 -77.26 -13.07
N SER A 278 26.18 -76.49 -12.89
CA SER A 278 25.19 -76.65 -11.80
C SER A 278 23.97 -77.49 -12.19
N THR A 279 23.94 -78.09 -13.39
CA THR A 279 22.80 -78.89 -13.87
C THR A 279 22.90 -80.34 -13.39
N GLY A 280 22.96 -80.52 -12.08
CA GLY A 280 23.22 -81.82 -11.48
C GLY A 280 22.69 -81.98 -10.06
N GLN A 281 21.60 -81.31 -9.70
CA GLN A 281 20.68 -81.72 -8.63
C GLN A 281 19.57 -80.68 -8.50
N SER A 282 18.38 -80.99 -9.00
CA SER A 282 17.15 -80.30 -8.66
C SER A 282 16.86 -80.49 -7.17
N PRO A 283 16.74 -79.42 -6.36
CA PRO A 283 16.03 -79.51 -5.11
C PRO A 283 14.54 -79.57 -5.47
N LEU A 284 13.95 -80.70 -5.10
CA LEU A 284 12.53 -80.95 -5.04
C LEU A 284 11.87 -79.90 -4.13
N TRP A 285 11.45 -78.76 -4.69
CA TRP A 285 10.64 -77.79 -3.97
C TRP A 285 9.25 -78.37 -3.80
N HIS A 286 8.99 -78.89 -2.61
CA HIS A 286 7.68 -79.36 -2.18
C HIS A 286 6.66 -78.23 -2.24
N ALA A 287 5.56 -78.51 -2.93
CA ALA A 287 4.37 -77.68 -2.96
C ALA A 287 3.74 -77.59 -1.56
N HIS A 288 3.50 -76.36 -1.09
CA HIS A 288 2.50 -76.08 -0.07
C HIS A 288 1.29 -75.40 -0.73
N PRO A 289 0.06 -75.87 -0.49
CA PRO A 289 -1.14 -75.26 -1.03
C PRO A 289 -1.76 -74.25 -0.05
N ASN A 290 -2.48 -73.27 -0.63
CA ASN A 290 -3.57 -72.49 -0.03
C ASN A 290 -3.18 -71.50 1.08
N THR A 291 -3.69 -70.27 1.15
CA THR A 291 -5.07 -69.83 0.90
C THR A 291 -5.13 -68.33 0.57
N SER A 292 -5.99 -68.00 -0.39
CA SER A 292 -7.02 -66.95 -0.31
C SER A 292 -6.75 -65.70 0.52
N ASN A 293 -6.60 -64.55 -0.14
CA ASN A 293 -7.61 -63.48 -0.11
C ASN A 293 -7.19 -62.28 -0.97
N SER A 294 -7.78 -62.21 -2.16
CA SER A 294 -8.20 -60.94 -2.76
C SER A 294 -9.69 -60.75 -2.40
N PRO A 295 -10.27 -59.54 -2.36
CA PRO A 295 -10.66 -58.96 -3.65
C PRO A 295 -10.78 -57.42 -3.73
N ARG A 296 -10.99 -56.99 -4.98
CA ARG A 296 -11.64 -55.76 -5.50
C ARG A 296 -10.74 -54.58 -5.82
N GLU A 297 -10.45 -54.34 -7.10
CA GLU A 297 -11.33 -53.84 -8.20
C GLU A 297 -11.59 -52.33 -8.12
N ASN A 298 -10.98 -51.60 -9.07
CA ASN A 298 -11.58 -50.63 -10.01
C ASN A 298 -10.39 -49.98 -10.77
N LYS A 299 -10.06 -50.29 -12.05
CA LYS A 299 -10.74 -49.89 -13.31
C LYS A 299 -11.28 -48.45 -13.20
N ALA A 300 -10.95 -47.46 -14.02
CA ALA A 300 -10.40 -47.31 -15.37
C ALA A 300 -9.82 -45.87 -15.46
N GLY A 301 -9.08 -45.39 -16.46
CA GLY A 301 -8.74 -45.90 -17.77
C GLY A 301 -7.98 -44.82 -18.58
N ALA A 302 -7.37 -45.28 -19.66
CA ALA A 302 -7.02 -44.55 -20.88
C ALA A 302 -6.01 -43.39 -20.79
N SER A 303 -4.75 -43.73 -21.03
CA SER A 303 -3.77 -42.86 -21.67
C SER A 303 -3.47 -43.43 -23.06
N PRO A 304 -3.69 -42.71 -24.18
CA PRO A 304 -3.19 -43.15 -25.47
C PRO A 304 -1.83 -42.52 -25.75
N SER A 305 -0.89 -43.42 -26.00
CA SER A 305 0.29 -43.24 -26.84
C SER A 305 -0.03 -42.48 -28.12
N ALA A 306 0.83 -41.56 -28.52
CA ALA A 306 1.04 -41.21 -29.93
C ALA A 306 2.43 -40.57 -30.11
N GLU A 307 3.33 -41.41 -30.60
CA GLU A 307 4.54 -41.05 -31.31
C GLU A 307 4.31 -40.06 -32.47
N GLN A 308 5.38 -39.31 -32.75
CA GLN A 308 5.76 -38.76 -34.05
C GLN A 308 4.86 -37.67 -34.67
N ARG A 309 5.41 -36.44 -34.71
CA ARG A 309 5.41 -35.59 -35.91
C ARG A 309 6.49 -34.50 -35.81
N ILE A 310 7.56 -34.73 -36.56
CA ILE A 310 8.47 -33.71 -37.08
C ILE A 310 7.67 -32.88 -38.10
N ILE A 311 7.37 -31.61 -37.82
CA ILE A 311 7.20 -30.55 -38.85
C ILE A 311 7.67 -29.20 -38.27
N LYS A 312 8.75 -28.70 -38.88
CA LYS A 312 9.12 -27.31 -39.20
C LYS A 312 8.45 -26.17 -38.43
N ALA A 313 9.31 -25.39 -37.78
CA ALA A 313 9.07 -24.01 -37.40
C ALA A 313 8.71 -23.13 -38.62
N ALA A 314 7.65 -22.35 -38.47
CA ALA A 314 7.46 -21.07 -39.12
C ALA A 314 6.94 -20.07 -38.07
N PRO A 315 7.46 -18.83 -38.01
CA PRO A 315 7.02 -17.83 -37.06
C PRO A 315 5.90 -17.01 -37.68
N ASP A 316 4.75 -16.87 -37.02
CA ASP A 316 3.88 -15.76 -37.36
C ASP A 316 2.88 -15.38 -36.26
N ARG A 317 2.86 -14.06 -36.01
CA ARG A 317 1.73 -13.24 -35.56
C ARG A 317 0.91 -13.75 -34.36
N TYR A 318 1.36 -13.38 -33.17
CA TYR A 318 0.42 -12.90 -32.15
C TYR A 318 0.23 -11.40 -32.36
N GLN A 319 -0.90 -11.04 -32.98
CA GLN A 319 -1.43 -9.68 -32.86
C GLN A 319 -1.70 -9.41 -31.38
N VAL A 320 -1.04 -8.39 -30.87
CA VAL A 320 -1.38 -7.77 -29.59
C VAL A 320 -2.73 -7.08 -29.79
N LEU A 321 -3.80 -7.74 -29.35
CA LEU A 321 -5.08 -7.10 -29.07
C LEU A 321 -4.86 -6.09 -27.95
N VAL A 322 -4.63 -4.84 -28.34
CA VAL A 322 -4.66 -3.69 -27.43
C VAL A 322 -6.10 -3.51 -26.99
N SER A 323 -6.42 -4.06 -25.81
CA SER A 323 -7.65 -3.73 -25.09
C SER A 323 -7.63 -2.25 -24.74
N ARG A 324 -8.30 -1.47 -25.57
CA ARG A 324 -8.60 -0.05 -25.40
C ARG A 324 -9.65 0.07 -24.28
N PRO A 325 -9.40 0.72 -23.14
CA PRO A 325 -10.47 1.03 -22.21
C PRO A 325 -11.35 2.11 -22.83
N GLN A 326 -12.54 1.69 -23.24
CA GLN A 326 -13.62 2.54 -23.69
C GLN A 326 -14.18 3.28 -22.47
N ALA A 327 -13.74 4.53 -22.27
CA ALA A 327 -14.37 5.45 -21.34
C ALA A 327 -15.77 5.79 -21.87
N GLN A 328 -16.76 5.03 -21.42
CA GLN A 328 -18.16 5.42 -21.56
C GLN A 328 -18.47 6.46 -20.51
N PHE A 329 -18.55 7.70 -21.00
CA PHE A 329 -19.63 8.65 -20.76
C PHE A 329 -20.66 8.23 -19.69
N GLU A 330 -20.54 8.82 -18.51
CA GLU A 330 -21.69 9.26 -17.71
C GLU A 330 -21.46 10.71 -17.29
N ALA A 331 -21.54 11.60 -18.29
CA ALA A 331 -21.78 13.02 -18.07
C ALA A 331 -23.28 13.26 -18.25
N SER A 332 -24.05 13.22 -17.15
CA SER A 332 -25.43 13.69 -17.11
C SER A 332 -25.77 14.19 -15.72
N HIS A 333 -26.35 15.40 -15.68
CA HIS A 333 -26.77 16.18 -14.52
C HIS A 333 -25.71 16.98 -13.77
N PHE A 334 -25.33 18.13 -14.32
CA PHE A 334 -25.67 19.42 -13.69
C PHE A 334 -25.57 20.56 -14.72
N ARG A 335 -26.64 20.76 -15.50
CA ARG A 335 -26.85 22.01 -16.24
C ARG A 335 -27.42 23.03 -15.25
N ARG A 336 -26.64 24.05 -14.89
CA ARG A 336 -27.20 25.37 -14.62
C ARG A 336 -26.40 26.39 -15.43
N ALA A 337 -27.10 26.93 -16.41
CA ALA A 337 -26.63 27.97 -17.31
C ALA A 337 -26.26 29.23 -16.54
N VAL A 338 -25.11 29.80 -16.86
CA VAL A 338 -24.93 31.26 -16.89
C VAL A 338 -24.25 31.55 -18.22
N CYS A 339 -25.05 32.04 -19.17
CA CYS A 339 -24.56 32.78 -20.31
C CYS A 339 -24.01 34.11 -19.79
N ILE A 340 -22.73 34.39 -19.99
CA ILE A 340 -22.25 35.77 -20.13
C ILE A 340 -21.38 35.83 -21.38
N GLN A 341 -21.70 36.83 -22.18
CA GLN A 341 -21.25 37.09 -23.53
C GLN A 341 -19.74 37.26 -23.65
N ASN A 342 -19.24 36.81 -24.79
CA ASN A 342 -18.08 37.35 -25.48
C ASN A 342 -18.12 38.88 -25.49
N MET A 343 -17.13 39.53 -24.88
CA MET A 343 -16.64 40.80 -25.37
C MET A 343 -15.13 40.72 -25.56
N SER A 344 -14.77 40.92 -26.82
CA SER A 344 -13.45 41.14 -27.34
C SER A 344 -12.85 42.40 -26.73
N SER A 345 -11.66 42.28 -26.16
CA SER A 345 -10.78 43.44 -25.95
C SER A 345 -9.34 42.96 -26.01
N GLY A 346 -8.69 43.31 -27.13
CA GLY A 346 -7.29 43.03 -27.38
C GLY A 346 -6.38 43.62 -26.31
N VAL A 347 -5.53 42.77 -25.75
CA VAL A 347 -4.43 43.18 -24.89
C VAL A 347 -3.16 43.10 -25.73
N LYS A 348 -2.60 44.29 -26.01
CA LYS A 348 -1.28 44.46 -26.62
C LYS A 348 -0.23 43.91 -25.66
N TYR A 349 0.60 42.99 -26.15
CA TYR A 349 1.84 42.58 -25.47
C TYR A 349 2.79 43.78 -25.39
N ILE A 350 3.12 44.21 -24.18
CA ILE A 350 4.27 45.09 -23.93
C ILE A 350 5.40 44.20 -23.42
N ASN A 351 6.39 43.95 -24.28
CA ASN A 351 7.66 43.33 -23.91
C ASN A 351 8.48 44.35 -23.10
N THR A 352 8.65 44.13 -21.80
CA THR A 352 9.67 44.82 -21.00
C THR A 352 10.91 43.95 -20.92
N THR A 353 11.88 44.26 -21.77
CA THR A 353 13.27 43.82 -21.64
C THR A 353 13.87 44.41 -20.37
N ASN A 354 14.15 43.56 -19.39
CA ASN A 354 14.86 43.90 -18.17
C ASN A 354 16.37 43.90 -18.46
N SER A 355 16.90 45.05 -18.87
CA SER A 355 18.34 45.31 -19.00
C SER A 355 18.92 45.68 -17.62
N GLY A 356 20.02 45.00 -17.27
CA GLY A 356 20.58 44.98 -15.93
C GLY A 356 21.20 46.28 -15.45
N ASN A 357 21.44 46.32 -14.14
CA ASN A 357 22.35 47.25 -13.51
C ASN A 357 23.13 46.51 -12.43
N LEU A 358 24.39 46.20 -12.75
CA LEU A 358 25.42 45.71 -11.83
C LEU A 358 26.04 46.94 -11.16
N SER A 359 25.76 47.13 -9.87
CA SER A 359 26.48 48.11 -9.04
C SER A 359 27.61 47.40 -8.29
N ALA A 360 28.83 47.88 -8.51
CA ALA A 360 30.07 47.46 -7.86
C ALA A 360 30.12 47.90 -6.38
N PRO A 361 30.97 47.26 -5.54
CA PRO A 361 31.15 47.65 -4.14
C PRO A 361 32.20 48.76 -3.99
N ASN A 362 31.89 49.76 -3.17
CA ASN A 362 32.81 50.80 -2.73
C ASN A 362 33.84 50.23 -1.74
N HIS A 363 35.11 50.51 -2.03
CA HIS A 363 36.23 50.45 -1.10
C HIS A 363 36.35 51.84 -0.45
N GLU A 364 36.40 51.92 0.87
CA GLU A 364 36.85 53.11 1.60
C GLU A 364 38.16 52.81 2.37
N PRO A 365 39.00 53.84 2.60
CA PRO A 365 40.40 53.73 2.99
C PRO A 365 40.66 53.42 4.48
#